data_AF-A0A7X7QX51-F1
#
_entry.id   AF-A0A7X7QX51-F1
#
_cell.length_a   1.000
_cell.length_b   1.000
_cell.length_c   1.000
_cell.angle_alpha   90.00
_cell.angle_beta   90.00
_cell.angle_gamma   90.00
#
_symmetry.space_group_name_H-M   'P 1'
#
loop_
_entity.id
_entity.type
_entity.pdbx_description
1 polymer ?
#
loop_
_entity_poly.entity_id
_entity_poly.type
_entity_poly.pdbx_seq_one_letter_code
_entity_poly.pdbx_strand_id
1 'polypeptide(L)'
;MNKNGAVKIILIILIMSALLTSCTEEEYRASKLYRSLTSYEQVGETVTLKNKKYNRVYLTEEAQLDMSKVEIYNADFDQAVMVEDSSLALLNSQVLSKTIAITSLGKETIINAISSEMASYGLFVLDVSDKALFTGSNLKITNLSENGSGINVRSEASMVINNSNVSVKGVGVETDAIVSISNSEITSSSLKFYEGASVTLTDSRFYTDHGLLLVDNPTENKIHVSLNLEKVKLNTTYGAALSMIDAKASVKISESTIGQNSKNVMSLSNSEGTLTLCNTTIEGNINTDETSSLNILLKQESVLIGQINNENKYNTVTIQIEEASVWELTQDSYVRGIILKDKTLNG
;
A
#
# COMPACT_ATOMS: atom_id res chain seq x y z
N MET A 1 -27.93 0.71 44.86
CA MET A 1 -27.39 1.36 43.64
C MET A 1 -25.93 1.72 43.89
N ASN A 2 -25.01 1.03 43.24
CA ASN A 2 -23.58 1.03 43.57
C ASN A 2 -22.89 2.33 43.15
N LYS A 3 -22.47 3.14 44.13
CA LYS A 3 -21.70 4.38 43.94
C LYS A 3 -20.38 4.18 43.18
N ASN A 4 -19.84 2.96 43.15
CA ASN A 4 -18.60 2.64 42.42
C ASN A 4 -18.78 2.53 40.89
N GLY A 5 -20.00 2.28 40.39
CA GLY A 5 -20.27 2.23 38.95
C GLY A 5 -20.32 3.62 38.32
N ALA A 6 -20.92 4.58 39.02
CA ALA A 6 -21.04 5.96 38.55
C ALA A 6 -19.68 6.68 38.48
N VAL A 7 -18.78 6.42 39.44
CA VAL A 7 -17.43 7.02 39.44
C VAL A 7 -16.57 6.51 38.29
N LYS A 8 -16.65 5.22 37.92
CA LYS A 8 -15.94 4.68 36.76
C LYS A 8 -16.45 5.26 35.43
N ILE A 9 -17.76 5.44 35.30
CA ILE A 9 -18.37 6.04 34.09
C ILE A 9 -17.99 7.52 33.94
N ILE A 10 -18.01 8.28 35.05
CA ILE A 10 -17.58 9.70 35.04
C ILE A 10 -16.10 9.82 34.68
N LEU A 11 -15.24 8.91 35.16
CA LEU A 11 -13.81 8.92 34.82
C LEU A 11 -13.57 8.62 33.33
N ILE A 12 -14.32 7.67 32.74
CA ILE A 12 -14.22 7.35 31.31
C ILE A 12 -14.72 8.51 30.45
N ILE A 13 -15.82 9.18 30.85
CA ILE A 13 -16.34 10.35 30.15
C ILE A 13 -15.34 11.51 30.23
N LEU A 14 -14.70 11.74 31.38
CA LEU A 14 -13.67 12.78 31.54
C LEU A 14 -12.41 12.50 30.72
N ILE A 15 -11.98 11.24 30.63
CA ILE A 15 -10.83 10.84 29.81
C ILE A 15 -11.17 10.97 28.31
N MET A 16 -12.36 10.53 27.87
CA MET A 16 -12.78 10.70 26.46
C MET A 16 -12.97 12.17 26.09
N SER A 17 -13.52 12.98 26.98
CA SER A 17 -13.66 14.43 26.73
C SER A 17 -12.30 15.13 26.72
N ALA A 18 -11.33 14.70 27.54
CA ALA A 18 -9.95 15.20 27.50
C ALA A 18 -9.23 14.84 26.17
N LEU A 19 -9.40 13.61 25.67
CA LEU A 19 -8.88 13.15 24.37
C LEU A 19 -9.52 13.87 23.18
N LEU A 20 -10.85 14.12 23.23
CA LEU A 20 -11.56 14.92 22.23
C LEU A 20 -11.12 16.40 22.27
N THR A 21 -10.87 16.96 23.47
CA THR A 21 -10.36 18.33 23.60
C THR A 21 -8.91 18.46 23.13
N SER A 22 -8.05 17.47 23.30
CA SER A 22 -6.66 17.56 22.83
C SER A 22 -6.55 17.48 21.30
N CYS A 23 -7.33 16.61 20.65
CA CYS A 23 -7.43 16.58 19.18
C CYS A 23 -7.95 17.92 18.64
N THR A 24 -9.03 18.45 19.23
CA THR A 24 -9.61 19.73 18.79
C THR A 24 -8.76 20.94 19.14
N GLU A 25 -7.96 20.92 20.20
CA GLU A 25 -7.07 22.03 20.57
C GLU A 25 -5.80 22.08 19.71
N GLU A 26 -5.25 20.93 19.29
CA GLU A 26 -4.19 20.87 18.27
C GLU A 26 -4.71 21.28 16.89
N GLU A 27 -5.85 20.75 16.45
CA GLU A 27 -6.53 21.18 15.23
C GLU A 27 -6.87 22.68 15.25
N TYR A 28 -7.32 23.20 16.41
CA TYR A 28 -7.64 24.61 16.60
C TYR A 28 -6.40 25.51 16.64
N ARG A 29 -5.32 25.11 17.32
CA ARG A 29 -4.04 25.84 17.33
C ARG A 29 -3.43 25.87 15.93
N ALA A 30 -3.53 24.76 15.20
CA ALA A 30 -3.14 24.70 13.81
C ALA A 30 -3.99 25.67 12.97
N SER A 31 -5.33 25.64 13.13
CA SER A 31 -6.29 26.55 12.45
C SER A 31 -5.98 28.04 12.59
N LYS A 32 -5.46 28.46 13.75
CA LYS A 32 -5.18 29.87 14.05
C LYS A 32 -3.83 30.33 13.49
N LEU A 33 -2.87 29.41 13.31
CA LEU A 33 -1.60 29.68 12.62
C LEU A 33 -1.82 29.83 11.10
N TYR A 34 -2.73 29.01 10.54
CA TYR A 34 -2.99 28.90 9.09
C TYR A 34 -3.48 30.20 8.44
N ARG A 35 -4.29 31.01 9.13
CA ARG A 35 -4.86 32.26 8.59
C ARG A 35 -3.85 33.37 8.26
N SER A 36 -2.59 33.22 8.66
CA SER A 36 -1.54 34.24 8.42
C SER A 36 -0.51 33.83 7.35
N LEU A 37 -0.64 32.62 6.78
CA LEU A 37 0.31 32.06 5.83
C LEU A 37 -0.05 32.44 4.39
N THR A 38 0.97 32.71 3.57
CA THR A 38 0.81 33.09 2.17
C THR A 38 0.59 31.84 1.31
N SER A 39 -0.36 31.88 0.38
CA SER A 39 -0.46 30.91 -0.71
C SER A 39 0.61 31.21 -1.76
N TYR A 40 1.26 30.16 -2.27
CA TYR A 40 2.24 30.27 -3.35
C TYR A 40 1.71 29.60 -4.60
N GLU A 41 1.59 30.38 -5.67
CA GLU A 41 1.19 29.93 -7.00
C GLU A 41 2.33 30.29 -7.96
N GLN A 42 2.76 29.34 -8.79
CA GLN A 42 3.82 29.56 -9.78
C GLN A 42 3.41 29.00 -11.14
N VAL A 43 3.73 29.77 -12.17
CA VAL A 43 3.44 29.47 -13.58
C VAL A 43 4.73 29.67 -14.38
N GLY A 44 5.11 28.70 -15.21
CA GLY A 44 6.10 28.83 -16.31
C GLY A 44 7.57 29.14 -15.99
N GLU A 45 7.98 29.35 -14.73
CA GLU A 45 9.37 29.70 -14.36
C GLU A 45 9.96 28.75 -13.30
N THR A 46 11.29 28.61 -13.33
CA THR A 46 12.05 27.87 -12.30
C THR A 46 12.27 28.75 -11.06
N VAL A 47 11.81 28.31 -9.89
CA VAL A 47 11.98 29.05 -8.62
C VAL A 47 12.57 28.14 -7.54
N THR A 48 13.32 28.73 -6.60
CA THR A 48 13.81 28.02 -5.40
C THR A 48 13.32 28.71 -4.13
N LEU A 49 12.71 27.95 -3.22
CA LEU A 49 12.19 28.42 -1.93
C LEU A 49 12.86 27.69 -0.77
N LYS A 50 13.36 28.43 0.22
CA LYS A 50 14.03 27.86 1.40
C LYS A 50 13.57 28.49 2.71
N ASN A 51 13.42 27.68 3.76
CA ASN A 51 13.13 28.12 5.13
C ASN A 51 11.89 29.03 5.24
N LYS A 52 10.80 28.67 4.58
CA LYS A 52 9.55 29.45 4.54
C LYS A 52 8.35 28.59 4.92
N LYS A 53 7.30 29.26 5.39
CA LYS A 53 6.01 28.64 5.72
C LYS A 53 4.96 29.05 4.69
N TYR A 54 4.14 28.10 4.25
CA TYR A 54 3.09 28.32 3.25
C TYR A 54 1.77 27.69 3.70
N ASN A 55 0.65 28.27 3.28
CA ASN A 55 -0.64 27.61 3.44
C ASN A 55 -0.85 26.58 2.31
N ARG A 56 -0.46 26.95 1.09
CA ARG A 56 -0.64 26.13 -0.12
C ARG A 56 0.49 26.36 -1.12
N VAL A 57 0.80 25.32 -1.90
CA VAL A 57 1.63 25.38 -3.10
C VAL A 57 0.82 24.84 -4.28
N TYR A 58 0.77 25.60 -5.36
CA TYR A 58 0.06 25.23 -6.59
C TYR A 58 0.96 25.50 -7.80
N LEU A 59 1.26 24.46 -8.57
CA LEU A 59 2.16 24.51 -9.73
C LEU A 59 1.43 24.03 -10.98
N THR A 60 1.47 24.84 -12.03
CA THR A 60 0.88 24.54 -13.35
C THR A 60 1.78 25.06 -14.48
N GLU A 61 1.49 24.61 -15.71
CA GLU A 61 2.09 25.15 -16.94
C GLU A 61 3.61 25.04 -16.97
N GLU A 62 4.13 23.81 -16.84
CA GLU A 62 5.57 23.49 -16.96
C GLU A 62 6.46 24.19 -15.91
N ALA A 63 5.87 24.66 -14.80
CA ALA A 63 6.60 25.30 -13.72
C ALA A 63 7.60 24.32 -13.09
N GLN A 64 8.72 24.84 -12.60
CA GLN A 64 9.73 24.05 -11.89
C GLN A 64 10.01 24.68 -10.53
N LEU A 65 9.83 23.93 -9.44
CA LEU A 65 10.01 24.45 -8.09
C LEU A 65 10.93 23.55 -7.25
N ASP A 66 11.96 24.15 -6.68
CA ASP A 66 12.79 23.52 -5.66
C ASP A 66 12.47 24.09 -4.28
N MET A 67 11.95 23.26 -3.39
CA MET A 67 11.63 23.61 -2.00
C MET A 67 12.56 22.87 -1.04
N SER A 68 13.17 23.58 -0.11
CA SER A 68 14.00 22.97 0.94
C SER A 68 13.70 23.56 2.32
N LYS A 69 13.51 22.69 3.32
CA LYS A 69 13.23 23.08 4.71
C LYS A 69 12.01 24.00 4.81
N VAL A 70 10.97 23.68 4.04
CA VAL A 70 9.72 24.43 4.07
C VAL A 70 8.69 23.72 4.94
N GLU A 71 7.75 24.49 5.47
CA GLU A 71 6.60 23.97 6.21
C GLU A 71 5.33 24.39 5.48
N ILE A 72 4.55 23.43 5.02
CA ILE A 72 3.29 23.65 4.30
C ILE A 72 2.16 23.13 5.17
N TYR A 73 1.17 23.98 5.37
CA TYR A 73 0.22 23.88 6.47
C TYR A 73 -1.15 24.33 5.97
N ASN A 74 -1.94 23.36 5.49
CA ASN A 74 -3.19 23.61 4.78
C ASN A 74 -4.41 23.19 5.59
N ALA A 75 -5.34 24.14 5.84
CA ALA A 75 -6.67 23.84 6.37
C ALA A 75 -7.83 24.38 5.54
N ASP A 76 -7.52 25.25 4.57
CA ASP A 76 -8.52 26.03 3.85
C ASP A 76 -8.79 25.48 2.44
N PHE A 77 -7.87 24.66 1.90
CA PHE A 77 -7.94 24.14 0.54
C PHE A 77 -8.04 22.61 0.51
N ASP A 78 -8.51 22.05 -0.61
CA ASP A 78 -8.62 20.61 -0.80
C ASP A 78 -7.27 19.89 -0.85
N GLN A 79 -6.21 20.57 -1.29
CA GLN A 79 -4.84 20.04 -1.26
C GLN A 79 -3.82 21.09 -0.84
N ALA A 80 -2.84 20.67 -0.04
CA ALA A 80 -1.75 21.53 0.43
C ALA A 80 -0.73 21.79 -0.68
N VAL A 81 -0.40 20.75 -1.46
CA VAL A 81 0.47 20.83 -2.63
C VAL A 81 -0.27 20.23 -3.82
N MET A 82 -0.41 21.01 -4.89
CA MET A 82 -0.88 20.52 -6.18
C MET A 82 0.18 20.79 -7.23
N VAL A 83 0.51 19.75 -8.00
CA VAL A 83 1.43 19.84 -9.14
C VAL A 83 0.73 19.26 -10.36
N GLU A 84 0.53 20.08 -11.38
CA GLU A 84 -0.10 19.71 -12.64
C GLU A 84 0.78 20.12 -13.83
N ASP A 85 1.09 19.17 -14.70
CA ASP A 85 2.07 19.27 -15.79
C ASP A 85 3.31 20.11 -15.42
N SER A 86 3.90 19.85 -14.25
CA SER A 86 4.97 20.66 -13.63
C SER A 86 5.93 19.82 -12.79
N SER A 87 7.09 20.37 -12.42
CA SER A 87 8.09 19.67 -11.60
C SER A 87 8.28 20.28 -10.21
N LEU A 88 8.36 19.43 -9.17
CA LEU A 88 8.61 19.84 -7.78
C LEU A 88 9.68 18.96 -7.13
N ALA A 89 10.74 19.58 -6.60
CA ALA A 89 11.63 18.94 -5.63
C ALA A 89 11.30 19.42 -4.21
N LEU A 90 11.05 18.50 -3.28
CA LEU A 90 10.67 18.79 -1.89
C LEU A 90 11.63 18.13 -0.90
N LEU A 91 12.55 18.93 -0.36
CA LEU A 91 13.69 18.44 0.43
C LEU A 91 13.58 18.85 1.90
N ASN A 92 13.74 17.91 2.83
CA ASN A 92 13.77 18.18 4.28
C ASN A 92 12.59 19.03 4.76
N SER A 93 11.39 18.79 4.23
CA SER A 93 10.23 19.66 4.41
C SER A 93 9.09 18.95 5.11
N GLN A 94 8.13 19.72 5.60
CA GLN A 94 6.93 19.21 6.25
C GLN A 94 5.69 19.66 5.50
N VAL A 95 4.78 18.74 5.22
CA VAL A 95 3.47 19.01 4.62
C VAL A 95 2.40 18.43 5.51
N LEU A 96 1.50 19.27 6.00
CA LEU A 96 0.35 18.87 6.77
C LEU A 96 -0.91 19.46 6.14
N SER A 97 -1.90 18.60 5.92
CA SER A 97 -3.16 19.00 5.30
C SER A 97 -4.36 18.50 6.07
N LYS A 98 -5.46 19.23 5.98
CA LYS A 98 -6.77 18.78 6.47
C LYS A 98 -7.38 17.69 5.58
N THR A 99 -7.08 17.70 4.28
CA THR A 99 -7.79 16.90 3.26
C THR A 99 -6.82 16.03 2.47
N ILE A 100 -5.99 16.62 1.62
CA ILE A 100 -4.96 15.94 0.83
C ILE A 100 -3.62 16.65 1.00
N ALA A 101 -2.54 15.92 1.32
CA ALA A 101 -1.23 16.57 1.50
C ALA A 101 -0.60 16.91 0.15
N ILE A 102 -0.50 15.96 -0.76
CA ILE A 102 0.09 16.16 -2.09
C ILE A 102 -0.79 15.50 -3.15
N THR A 103 -1.12 16.28 -4.18
CA THR A 103 -1.73 15.82 -5.43
C THR A 103 -0.76 16.03 -6.59
N SER A 104 -0.51 14.96 -7.35
CA SER A 104 0.30 14.98 -8.58
C SER A 104 -0.57 14.54 -9.76
N LEU A 105 -0.68 15.37 -10.78
CA LEU A 105 -1.61 15.17 -11.90
C LEU A 105 -0.93 15.51 -13.23
N GLY A 106 -1.16 14.72 -14.28
CA GLY A 106 -0.71 15.06 -15.63
C GLY A 106 0.63 14.45 -16.01
N LYS A 107 0.79 14.23 -17.31
CA LYS A 107 1.86 13.41 -17.90
C LYS A 107 3.24 14.06 -17.80
N GLU A 108 3.31 15.38 -17.68
CA GLU A 108 4.58 16.10 -17.51
C GLU A 108 4.89 16.35 -16.02
N THR A 109 4.05 15.84 -15.11
CA THR A 109 4.23 16.06 -13.67
C THR A 109 5.27 15.14 -13.07
N ILE A 110 6.24 15.75 -12.39
CA ILE A 110 7.29 15.04 -11.66
C ILE A 110 7.41 15.63 -10.26
N ILE A 111 7.23 14.80 -9.23
CA ILE A 111 7.56 15.15 -7.85
C ILE A 111 8.71 14.29 -7.36
N ASN A 112 9.72 14.93 -6.78
CA ASN A 112 10.80 14.27 -6.05
C ASN A 112 10.86 14.78 -4.62
N ALA A 113 10.51 13.92 -3.66
CA ALA A 113 10.54 14.25 -2.24
C ALA A 113 11.64 13.48 -1.51
N ILE A 114 12.45 14.18 -0.72
CA ILE A 114 13.58 13.58 0.01
C ILE A 114 13.58 14.07 1.46
N SER A 115 13.65 13.13 2.41
CA SER A 115 13.77 13.42 3.84
C SER A 115 12.65 14.32 4.37
N SER A 116 11.45 14.16 3.84
CA SER A 116 10.30 15.01 4.13
C SER A 116 9.21 14.26 4.89
N GLU A 117 8.47 14.97 5.74
CA GLU A 117 7.31 14.45 6.45
C GLU A 117 6.02 14.95 5.78
N MET A 118 5.07 14.04 5.58
CA MET A 118 3.79 14.34 4.93
C MET A 118 2.67 13.71 5.75
N ALA A 119 1.68 14.52 6.08
CA ALA A 119 0.54 14.06 6.84
C ALA A 119 -0.78 14.70 6.39
N SER A 120 -1.85 13.95 6.58
CA SER A 120 -3.21 14.42 6.30
C SER A 120 -4.19 13.96 7.38
N TYR A 121 -5.15 14.82 7.74
CA TYR A 121 -6.33 14.46 8.54
C TYR A 121 -7.54 14.05 7.67
N GLY A 122 -7.33 13.94 6.36
CA GLY A 122 -8.41 13.73 5.41
C GLY A 122 -8.28 12.44 4.61
N LEU A 123 -8.66 12.53 3.33
CA LEU A 123 -8.86 11.38 2.46
C LEU A 123 -7.56 10.68 2.11
N PHE A 124 -6.54 11.44 1.72
CA PHE A 124 -5.26 10.92 1.23
C PHE A 124 -4.09 11.75 1.77
N VAL A 125 -2.93 11.13 1.92
CA VAL A 125 -1.66 11.87 2.07
C VAL A 125 -1.07 12.12 0.68
N LEU A 126 -1.01 11.08 -0.15
CA LEU A 126 -0.56 11.16 -1.53
C LEU A 126 -1.68 10.71 -2.48
N ASP A 127 -2.02 11.54 -3.46
CA ASP A 127 -2.83 11.17 -4.63
C ASP A 127 -2.00 11.44 -5.89
N VAL A 128 -1.70 10.39 -6.66
CA VAL A 128 -0.85 10.45 -7.85
C VAL A 128 -1.65 9.86 -9.01
N SER A 129 -1.91 10.68 -10.03
CA SER A 129 -2.77 10.30 -11.14
C SER A 129 -2.31 10.85 -12.48
N ASP A 130 -2.98 10.38 -13.53
CA ASP A 130 -2.88 10.80 -14.92
C ASP A 130 -1.45 10.85 -15.44
N LYS A 131 -0.76 9.70 -15.35
CA LYS A 131 0.64 9.48 -15.80
C LYS A 131 1.70 10.29 -15.02
N ALA A 132 1.34 10.97 -13.94
CA ALA A 132 2.31 11.68 -13.11
C ALA A 132 3.34 10.71 -12.49
N LEU A 133 4.55 11.22 -12.25
CA LEU A 133 5.63 10.50 -11.58
C LEU A 133 5.89 11.08 -10.18
N PHE A 134 5.73 10.25 -9.15
CA PHE A 134 6.14 10.58 -7.79
C PHE A 134 7.34 9.71 -7.38
N THR A 135 8.42 10.35 -6.94
CA THR A 135 9.58 9.68 -6.36
C THR A 135 9.82 10.19 -4.94
N GLY A 136 10.08 9.27 -4.02
CA GLY A 136 10.18 9.54 -2.60
C GLY A 136 11.32 8.76 -1.94
N SER A 137 12.14 9.43 -1.13
CA SER A 137 13.13 8.75 -0.30
C SER A 137 13.22 9.33 1.11
N ASN A 138 13.45 8.47 2.11
CA ASN A 138 13.53 8.87 3.52
C ASN A 138 12.26 9.60 3.99
N LEU A 139 11.09 9.16 3.52
CA LEU A 139 9.83 9.83 3.81
C LEU A 139 9.20 9.29 5.09
N LYS A 140 8.46 10.16 5.77
CA LYS A 140 7.50 9.78 6.80
C LYS A 140 6.11 10.19 6.33
N ILE A 141 5.26 9.21 6.04
CA ILE A 141 3.92 9.41 5.49
C ILE A 141 2.92 8.93 6.54
N THR A 142 2.00 9.81 6.96
CA THR A 142 1.04 9.46 8.02
C THR A 142 -0.35 10.01 7.72
N ASN A 143 -1.36 9.15 7.68
CA ASN A 143 -2.75 9.62 7.75
C ASN A 143 -3.17 9.64 9.23
N LEU A 144 -3.52 10.83 9.72
CA LEU A 144 -3.86 11.11 11.11
C LEU A 144 -5.35 10.88 11.41
N SER A 145 -6.18 10.68 10.38
CA SER A 145 -7.59 10.40 10.55
C SER A 145 -7.87 8.92 10.82
N GLU A 146 -8.99 8.65 11.49
CA GLU A 146 -9.40 7.28 11.78
C GLU A 146 -9.83 6.50 10.53
N ASN A 147 -10.25 7.20 9.46
CA ASN A 147 -10.90 6.63 8.29
C ASN A 147 -10.19 6.92 6.95
N GLY A 148 -9.17 7.77 6.94
CA GLY A 148 -8.52 8.24 5.73
C GLY A 148 -7.53 7.24 5.14
N SER A 149 -7.57 7.14 3.81
CA SER A 149 -6.58 6.37 3.06
C SER A 149 -5.25 7.12 3.02
N GLY A 150 -4.16 6.40 2.82
CA GLY A 150 -2.81 6.97 2.82
C GLY A 150 -2.36 7.42 1.46
N ILE A 151 -2.34 6.46 0.55
CA ILE A 151 -1.70 6.58 -0.75
C ILE A 151 -2.70 6.06 -1.77
N ASN A 152 -2.90 6.84 -2.82
CA ASN A 152 -3.68 6.48 -3.98
C ASN A 152 -2.84 6.72 -5.25
N VAL A 153 -2.73 5.70 -6.10
CA VAL A 153 -2.00 5.78 -7.37
C VAL A 153 -2.89 5.22 -8.47
N ARG A 154 -3.19 5.99 -9.51
CA ARG A 154 -4.18 5.61 -10.53
C ARG A 154 -3.89 6.21 -11.91
N SER A 155 -4.68 5.83 -12.91
CA SER A 155 -4.62 6.40 -14.27
C SER A 155 -3.20 6.40 -14.85
N GLU A 156 -2.57 5.24 -14.95
CA GLU A 156 -1.22 5.07 -15.52
C GLU A 156 -0.09 5.81 -14.77
N ALA A 157 -0.35 6.34 -13.56
CA ALA A 157 0.66 7.01 -12.76
C ALA A 157 1.77 6.07 -12.25
N SER A 158 2.92 6.65 -11.95
CA SER A 158 4.08 5.93 -11.43
C SER A 158 4.51 6.46 -10.07
N MET A 159 4.75 5.56 -9.11
CA MET A 159 5.23 5.90 -7.77
C MET A 159 6.43 5.04 -7.37
N VAL A 160 7.48 5.68 -6.86
CA VAL A 160 8.63 5.03 -6.26
C VAL A 160 8.84 5.55 -4.84
N ILE A 161 8.82 4.67 -3.85
CA ILE A 161 9.09 4.99 -2.44
C ILE A 161 10.26 4.14 -1.95
N ASN A 162 11.27 4.78 -1.38
CA ASN A 162 12.46 4.11 -0.86
C ASN A 162 12.80 4.56 0.57
N ASN A 163 13.26 3.64 1.41
CA ASN A 163 13.74 3.91 2.77
C ASN A 163 12.76 4.76 3.60
N SER A 164 11.47 4.45 3.53
CA SER A 164 10.41 5.29 4.08
C SER A 164 9.56 4.56 5.11
N ASN A 165 8.91 5.33 5.99
CA ASN A 165 7.95 4.83 6.95
C ASN A 165 6.55 5.35 6.59
N VAL A 166 5.59 4.44 6.42
CA VAL A 166 4.21 4.76 6.03
C VAL A 166 3.26 4.19 7.07
N SER A 167 2.42 5.04 7.66
CA SER A 167 1.39 4.64 8.65
C SER A 167 0.04 5.22 8.25
N VAL A 168 -0.80 4.40 7.62
CA VAL A 168 -2.03 4.86 6.93
C VAL A 168 -3.10 3.78 6.97
N LYS A 169 -4.40 4.10 6.92
CA LYS A 169 -5.43 3.04 6.95
C LYS A 169 -5.51 2.21 5.67
N GLY A 170 -5.25 2.81 4.51
CA GLY A 170 -5.28 2.09 3.24
C GLY A 170 -4.21 2.58 2.27
N VAL A 171 -3.76 1.67 1.41
CA VAL A 171 -3.03 2.01 0.18
C VAL A 171 -3.79 1.40 -0.98
N GLY A 172 -4.11 2.22 -1.98
CA GLY A 172 -4.78 1.81 -3.21
C GLY A 172 -3.87 2.05 -4.41
N VAL A 173 -3.73 1.05 -5.26
CA VAL A 173 -3.08 1.17 -6.57
C VAL A 173 -4.07 0.69 -7.62
N GLU A 174 -4.55 1.62 -8.44
CA GLU A 174 -5.60 1.41 -9.44
C GLU A 174 -5.03 1.21 -10.85
N THR A 175 -5.92 1.20 -11.86
CA THR A 175 -5.62 0.71 -13.21
C THR A 175 -4.38 1.33 -13.85
N ASP A 176 -3.56 0.44 -14.41
CA ASP A 176 -2.33 0.67 -15.15
C ASP A 176 -1.24 1.46 -14.39
N ALA A 177 -1.41 1.64 -13.07
CA ALA A 177 -0.41 2.29 -12.24
C ALA A 177 0.79 1.37 -11.96
N ILE A 178 1.97 1.97 -11.88
CA ILE A 178 3.23 1.28 -11.57
C ILE A 178 3.75 1.77 -10.22
N VAL A 179 3.92 0.83 -9.28
CA VAL A 179 4.39 1.16 -7.93
C VAL A 179 5.59 0.31 -7.55
N SER A 180 6.65 0.96 -7.07
CA SER A 180 7.84 0.32 -6.52
C SER A 180 8.10 0.82 -5.10
N ILE A 181 8.15 -0.09 -4.14
CA ILE A 181 8.44 0.22 -2.74
C ILE A 181 9.64 -0.60 -2.29
N SER A 182 10.68 0.06 -1.81
CA SER A 182 11.92 -0.59 -1.36
C SER A 182 12.40 -0.13 0.00
N ASN A 183 13.06 -1.00 0.75
CA ASN A 183 13.70 -0.68 2.04
C ASN A 183 12.76 0.02 3.04
N SER A 184 11.45 -0.24 2.96
CA SER A 184 10.45 0.58 3.65
C SER A 184 9.66 -0.24 4.67
N GLU A 185 9.06 0.47 5.62
CA GLU A 185 8.14 -0.10 6.59
C GLU A 185 6.75 0.52 6.40
N ILE A 186 5.74 -0.32 6.19
CA ILE A 186 4.37 0.11 5.96
C ILE A 186 3.44 -0.54 6.98
N THR A 187 2.71 0.29 7.71
CA THR A 187 1.61 -0.11 8.59
C THR A 187 0.30 0.33 7.96
N SER A 188 -0.58 -0.63 7.63
CA SER A 188 -1.86 -0.32 7.00
C SER A 188 -2.96 -1.33 7.24
N SER A 189 -4.23 -0.92 7.32
CA SER A 189 -5.31 -1.90 7.50
C SER A 189 -5.46 -2.82 6.29
N SER A 190 -5.18 -2.33 5.07
CA SER A 190 -5.10 -3.17 3.88
C SER A 190 -4.29 -2.50 2.77
N LEU A 191 -3.56 -3.30 2.01
CA LEU A 191 -2.92 -2.91 0.75
C LEU A 191 -3.77 -3.47 -0.39
N LYS A 192 -4.39 -2.60 -1.17
CA LYS A 192 -5.31 -2.97 -2.26
C LYS A 192 -4.67 -2.65 -3.59
N PHE A 193 -4.59 -3.66 -4.44
CA PHE A 193 -4.08 -3.55 -5.80
C PHE A 193 -5.20 -3.96 -6.74
N TYR A 194 -5.66 -3.01 -7.55
CA TYR A 194 -6.74 -3.23 -8.49
C TYR A 194 -6.18 -3.68 -9.84
N GLU A 195 -7.09 -4.16 -10.68
CA GLU A 195 -6.89 -4.54 -12.07
C GLU A 195 -5.90 -3.61 -12.81
N GLY A 196 -4.93 -4.17 -13.55
CA GLY A 196 -3.91 -3.38 -14.27
C GLY A 196 -2.73 -2.86 -13.45
N ALA A 197 -2.81 -2.89 -12.12
CA ALA A 197 -1.69 -2.47 -11.27
C ALA A 197 -0.45 -3.38 -11.45
N SER A 198 0.72 -2.76 -11.53
CA SER A 198 2.03 -3.42 -11.51
C SER A 198 2.82 -2.97 -10.28
N VAL A 199 2.99 -3.88 -9.32
CA VAL A 199 3.52 -3.55 -7.99
C VAL A 199 4.76 -4.40 -7.69
N THR A 200 5.85 -3.74 -7.31
CA THR A 200 7.07 -4.37 -6.83
C THR A 200 7.38 -3.92 -5.41
N LEU A 201 7.49 -4.88 -4.49
CA LEU A 201 7.82 -4.65 -3.08
C LEU A 201 9.14 -5.37 -2.77
N THR A 202 10.16 -4.63 -2.37
CA THR A 202 11.52 -5.17 -2.19
C THR A 202 12.10 -4.80 -0.82
N ASP A 203 12.72 -5.76 -0.13
CA ASP A 203 13.41 -5.55 1.16
C ASP A 203 12.59 -4.70 2.15
N SER A 204 11.30 -5.01 2.26
CA SER A 204 10.33 -4.18 2.96
C SER A 204 9.51 -4.98 3.97
N ARG A 205 8.99 -4.28 4.98
CA ARG A 205 8.18 -4.85 6.05
C ARG A 205 6.79 -4.28 6.01
N PHE A 206 5.79 -5.15 6.04
CA PHE A 206 4.38 -4.77 5.98
C PHE A 206 3.67 -5.32 7.21
N TYR A 207 3.01 -4.43 7.93
CA TYR A 207 2.17 -4.74 9.08
C TYR A 207 0.73 -4.39 8.69
N THR A 208 -0.09 -5.42 8.49
CA THR A 208 -1.43 -5.22 7.95
C THR A 208 -2.53 -5.92 8.72
N ASP A 209 -3.71 -5.33 8.72
CA ASP A 209 -4.87 -5.98 9.31
C ASP A 209 -5.38 -7.10 8.41
N HIS A 210 -5.45 -6.88 7.09
CA HIS A 210 -6.07 -7.80 6.12
C HIS A 210 -5.15 -8.30 5.00
N GLY A 211 -3.83 -8.14 5.12
CA GLY A 211 -2.88 -8.61 4.11
C GLY A 211 -2.86 -7.77 2.84
N LEU A 212 -2.42 -8.42 1.77
CA LEU A 212 -2.45 -7.90 0.40
C LEU A 212 -3.73 -8.36 -0.29
N LEU A 213 -4.49 -7.42 -0.84
CA LEU A 213 -5.75 -7.67 -1.53
C LEU A 213 -5.57 -7.34 -3.02
N LEU A 214 -5.71 -8.36 -3.86
CA LEU A 214 -5.79 -8.20 -5.31
C LEU A 214 -7.26 -8.23 -5.68
N VAL A 215 -7.78 -7.13 -6.20
CA VAL A 215 -9.22 -6.91 -6.34
C VAL A 215 -9.57 -6.46 -7.75
N ASP A 216 -10.73 -6.87 -8.22
CA ASP A 216 -11.29 -6.37 -9.48
C ASP A 216 -11.80 -4.92 -9.35
N ASN A 217 -11.86 -4.23 -10.48
CA ASN A 217 -12.69 -3.05 -10.63
C ASN A 217 -13.81 -3.37 -11.64
N PRO A 218 -15.10 -3.44 -11.22
CA PRO A 218 -16.20 -3.99 -12.02
C PRO A 218 -16.52 -3.23 -13.33
N THR A 219 -15.72 -2.23 -13.70
CA THR A 219 -15.90 -1.37 -14.87
C THR A 219 -15.01 -1.73 -16.07
N GLU A 220 -14.01 -2.60 -15.93
CA GLU A 220 -13.02 -2.85 -16.99
C GLU A 220 -12.85 -4.34 -17.33
N ASN A 221 -12.45 -4.62 -18.58
CA ASN A 221 -12.32 -5.98 -19.10
C ASN A 221 -10.98 -6.61 -18.68
N LYS A 222 -10.95 -7.27 -17.53
CA LYS A 222 -9.93 -8.24 -17.06
C LYS A 222 -8.46 -8.01 -17.49
N ILE A 223 -7.91 -6.85 -17.18
CA ILE A 223 -6.48 -6.55 -17.08
C ILE A 223 -5.91 -7.28 -15.86
N HIS A 224 -4.65 -7.68 -15.98
CA HIS A 224 -3.97 -8.56 -15.05
C HIS A 224 -3.22 -7.77 -13.96
N VAL A 225 -3.42 -8.09 -12.69
CA VAL A 225 -2.60 -7.54 -11.59
C VAL A 225 -1.27 -8.27 -11.53
N SER A 226 -0.16 -7.51 -11.57
CA SER A 226 1.20 -8.06 -11.45
C SER A 226 1.80 -7.67 -10.10
N LEU A 227 2.05 -8.65 -9.23
CA LEU A 227 2.67 -8.42 -7.92
C LEU A 227 3.99 -9.17 -7.82
N ASN A 228 5.07 -8.44 -7.54
CA ASN A 228 6.39 -9.01 -7.27
C ASN A 228 6.83 -8.66 -5.84
N LEU A 229 7.11 -9.68 -5.05
CA LEU A 229 7.59 -9.58 -3.67
C LEU A 229 9.01 -10.15 -3.60
N GLU A 230 9.98 -9.36 -3.16
CA GLU A 230 11.36 -9.82 -2.98
C GLU A 230 11.89 -9.42 -1.61
N LYS A 231 12.42 -10.38 -0.84
CA LYS A 231 12.93 -10.12 0.53
C LYS A 231 11.88 -9.44 1.43
N VAL A 232 10.60 -9.79 1.25
CA VAL A 232 9.48 -9.15 1.96
C VAL A 232 9.16 -9.89 3.25
N LYS A 233 8.87 -9.12 4.30
CA LYS A 233 8.22 -9.62 5.52
C LYS A 233 6.80 -9.08 5.60
N LEU A 234 5.83 -9.98 5.61
CA LEU A 234 4.41 -9.64 5.70
C LEU A 234 3.80 -10.20 6.97
N ASN A 235 3.35 -9.30 7.85
CA ASN A 235 2.62 -9.63 9.06
C ASN A 235 1.16 -9.25 8.88
N THR A 236 0.27 -10.23 8.95
CA THR A 236 -1.17 -10.04 8.78
C THR A 236 -1.92 -10.49 10.04
N THR A 237 -2.81 -9.63 10.56
CA THR A 237 -3.59 -9.92 11.78
C THR A 237 -4.79 -10.83 11.49
N TYR A 238 -5.56 -10.51 10.44
CA TYR A 238 -6.82 -11.14 10.08
C TYR A 238 -6.83 -11.58 8.62
N GLY A 239 -7.62 -12.62 8.32
CA GLY A 239 -7.74 -13.12 6.94
C GLY A 239 -6.48 -13.83 6.45
N ALA A 240 -6.31 -13.83 5.13
CA ALA A 240 -5.14 -14.40 4.47
C ALA A 240 -4.03 -13.36 4.29
N ALA A 241 -2.77 -13.81 4.21
CA ALA A 241 -1.66 -12.92 3.85
C ALA A 241 -1.87 -12.32 2.45
N LEU A 242 -2.41 -13.10 1.53
CA LEU A 242 -2.75 -12.70 0.17
C LEU A 242 -4.18 -13.15 -0.17
N SER A 243 -5.02 -12.21 -0.60
CA SER A 243 -6.37 -12.53 -1.07
C SER A 243 -6.57 -12.04 -2.51
N MET A 244 -7.20 -12.85 -3.34
CA MET A 244 -7.67 -12.46 -4.67
C MET A 244 -9.19 -12.51 -4.68
N ILE A 245 -9.84 -11.42 -5.08
CA ILE A 245 -11.29 -11.28 -5.09
C ILE A 245 -11.70 -10.72 -6.44
N ASP A 246 -12.44 -11.50 -7.21
CA ASP A 246 -12.88 -11.20 -8.58
C ASP A 246 -11.72 -10.92 -9.57
N ALA A 247 -10.47 -11.23 -9.21
CA ALA A 247 -9.28 -10.71 -9.90
C ALA A 247 -8.60 -11.73 -10.82
N LYS A 248 -7.89 -11.24 -11.84
CA LYS A 248 -6.83 -11.98 -12.53
C LYS A 248 -5.45 -11.49 -12.09
N ALA A 249 -4.57 -12.38 -11.64
CA ALA A 249 -3.28 -11.95 -11.11
C ALA A 249 -2.11 -12.91 -11.36
N SER A 250 -0.90 -12.36 -11.39
CA SER A 250 0.35 -13.11 -11.28
C SER A 250 1.15 -12.56 -10.12
N VAL A 251 1.50 -13.46 -9.22
CA VAL A 251 2.23 -13.16 -8.00
C VAL A 251 3.54 -13.91 -8.02
N LYS A 252 4.64 -13.18 -7.94
CA LYS A 252 5.98 -13.73 -7.78
C LYS A 252 6.49 -13.38 -6.39
N ILE A 253 7.02 -14.38 -5.68
CA ILE A 253 7.58 -14.23 -4.35
C ILE A 253 8.98 -14.85 -4.33
N SER A 254 9.99 -14.01 -4.17
CA SER A 254 11.39 -14.41 -4.13
C SER A 254 12.08 -14.04 -2.82
N GLU A 255 12.98 -14.92 -2.37
CA GLU A 255 13.86 -14.68 -1.22
C GLU A 255 13.11 -14.21 0.04
N SER A 256 11.89 -14.70 0.24
CA SER A 256 10.98 -14.23 1.29
C SER A 256 10.56 -15.38 2.22
N THR A 257 10.11 -15.01 3.41
CA THR A 257 9.43 -15.94 4.33
C THR A 257 8.10 -15.33 4.73
N ILE A 258 7.01 -15.99 4.36
CA ILE A 258 5.65 -15.53 4.66
C ILE A 258 4.92 -16.65 5.39
N GLY A 259 4.48 -16.40 6.62
CA GLY A 259 3.84 -17.39 7.47
C GLY A 259 2.49 -16.92 8.01
N GLN A 260 1.51 -17.81 7.99
CA GLN A 260 0.19 -17.67 8.63
C GLN A 260 -0.14 -18.87 9.54
N ASN A 261 0.85 -19.72 9.84
CA ASN A 261 0.69 -20.95 10.63
C ASN A 261 -0.49 -21.78 10.07
N SER A 262 -1.45 -22.16 10.91
CA SER A 262 -2.65 -22.91 10.50
C SER A 262 -3.73 -22.08 9.81
N LYS A 263 -3.54 -20.76 9.62
CA LYS A 263 -4.48 -19.90 8.88
C LYS A 263 -4.16 -19.95 7.38
N ASN A 264 -5.05 -19.36 6.59
CA ASN A 264 -4.83 -19.25 5.15
C ASN A 264 -3.67 -18.28 4.89
N VAL A 265 -2.69 -18.71 4.10
CA VAL A 265 -1.70 -17.79 3.53
C VAL A 265 -2.23 -17.18 2.24
N MET A 266 -3.09 -17.90 1.53
CA MET A 266 -3.71 -17.44 0.29
C MET A 266 -5.21 -17.81 0.25
N SER A 267 -6.04 -16.89 -0.21
CA SER A 267 -7.47 -17.12 -0.45
C SER A 267 -7.90 -16.56 -1.80
N LEU A 268 -8.62 -17.33 -2.61
CA LEU A 268 -9.17 -16.89 -3.89
C LEU A 268 -10.69 -17.00 -3.86
N SER A 269 -11.37 -15.95 -4.34
CA SER A 269 -12.79 -16.00 -4.66
C SER A 269 -13.04 -15.40 -6.04
N ASN A 270 -13.74 -16.16 -6.90
CA ASN A 270 -14.01 -15.82 -8.30
C ASN A 270 -12.79 -15.29 -9.07
N SER A 271 -11.61 -15.88 -8.82
CA SER A 271 -10.32 -15.33 -9.27
C SER A 271 -9.48 -16.33 -10.07
N GLU A 272 -8.65 -15.83 -10.99
CA GLU A 272 -7.69 -16.62 -11.77
C GLU A 272 -6.27 -16.15 -11.48
N GLY A 273 -5.41 -17.05 -11.00
CA GLY A 273 -4.10 -16.68 -10.47
C GLY A 273 -2.95 -17.55 -10.95
N THR A 274 -1.76 -16.95 -11.00
CA THR A 274 -0.48 -17.67 -10.97
C THR A 274 0.32 -17.25 -9.73
N LEU A 275 0.84 -18.22 -8.98
CA LEU A 275 1.76 -18.00 -7.86
C LEU A 275 3.11 -18.64 -8.19
N THR A 276 4.17 -17.85 -8.26
CA THR A 276 5.54 -18.34 -8.46
C THR A 276 6.36 -18.09 -7.21
N LEU A 277 6.89 -19.16 -6.61
CA LEU A 277 7.80 -19.11 -5.47
C LEU A 277 9.22 -19.42 -5.96
N CYS A 278 10.19 -18.59 -5.57
CA CYS A 278 11.61 -18.77 -5.92
C CYS A 278 12.49 -18.54 -4.69
N ASN A 279 13.15 -19.58 -4.17
CA ASN A 279 13.97 -19.48 -2.96
C ASN A 279 13.20 -18.83 -1.79
N THR A 280 11.96 -19.27 -1.62
CA THR A 280 10.97 -18.70 -0.71
C THR A 280 10.33 -19.81 0.10
N THR A 281 10.11 -19.55 1.38
CA THR A 281 9.29 -20.39 2.26
C THR A 281 7.94 -19.73 2.52
N ILE A 282 6.86 -20.46 2.25
CA ILE A 282 5.49 -20.05 2.58
C ILE A 282 4.88 -21.09 3.51
N GLU A 283 4.34 -20.63 4.65
CA GLU A 283 3.63 -21.47 5.62
C GLU A 283 2.17 -20.99 5.76
N GLY A 284 1.23 -21.89 5.47
CA GLY A 284 -0.20 -21.70 5.66
C GLY A 284 -1.04 -22.32 4.56
N ASN A 285 -2.36 -22.29 4.76
CA ASN A 285 -3.29 -22.98 3.87
C ASN A 285 -3.61 -22.14 2.63
N ILE A 286 -3.95 -22.81 1.53
CA ILE A 286 -4.48 -22.16 0.32
C ILE A 286 -5.93 -22.61 0.13
N ASN A 287 -6.83 -21.66 -0.02
CA ASN A 287 -8.26 -21.92 -0.23
C ASN A 287 -8.75 -21.23 -1.51
N THR A 288 -9.56 -21.94 -2.30
CA THR A 288 -10.20 -21.41 -3.52
C THR A 288 -11.67 -21.81 -3.54
N ASP A 289 -12.51 -21.06 -4.25
CA ASP A 289 -13.90 -21.46 -4.54
C ASP A 289 -14.03 -22.22 -5.88
N GLU A 290 -15.27 -22.58 -6.25
CA GLU A 290 -15.59 -23.34 -7.48
C GLU A 290 -15.32 -22.58 -8.78
N THR A 291 -15.35 -21.24 -8.73
CA THR A 291 -15.15 -20.39 -9.90
C THR A 291 -13.70 -19.94 -10.04
N SER A 292 -12.88 -20.09 -8.99
CA SER A 292 -11.47 -19.72 -9.01
C SER A 292 -10.58 -20.78 -9.65
N SER A 293 -9.40 -20.37 -10.14
CA SER A 293 -8.34 -21.28 -10.56
C SER A 293 -6.95 -20.73 -10.22
N LEU A 294 -6.02 -21.61 -9.84
CA LEU A 294 -4.68 -21.21 -9.40
C LEU A 294 -3.62 -22.16 -9.96
N ASN A 295 -2.58 -21.59 -10.57
CA ASN A 295 -1.36 -22.31 -10.93
C ASN A 295 -0.24 -21.94 -9.96
N ILE A 296 0.30 -22.90 -9.23
CA ILE A 296 1.42 -22.72 -8.30
C ILE A 296 2.70 -23.29 -8.94
N LEU A 297 3.76 -22.50 -8.95
CA LEU A 297 5.09 -22.90 -9.44
C LEU A 297 6.09 -22.76 -8.31
N LEU A 298 6.65 -23.88 -7.83
CA LEU A 298 7.73 -23.90 -6.84
C LEU A 298 9.06 -24.08 -7.56
N LYS A 299 10.00 -23.16 -7.35
CA LYS A 299 11.32 -23.14 -8.01
C LYS A 299 12.42 -22.82 -6.99
N GLN A 300 13.67 -23.15 -7.31
CA GLN A 300 14.86 -22.69 -6.58
C GLN A 300 14.77 -22.99 -5.08
N GLU A 301 14.61 -24.27 -4.70
CA GLU A 301 14.56 -24.70 -3.29
C GLU A 301 13.42 -24.06 -2.50
N SER A 302 12.33 -23.68 -3.17
CA SER A 302 11.15 -23.13 -2.50
C SER A 302 10.42 -24.19 -1.67
N VAL A 303 9.87 -23.76 -0.54
CA VAL A 303 9.11 -24.62 0.36
C VAL A 303 7.70 -24.05 0.55
N LEU A 304 6.69 -24.86 0.28
CA LEU A 304 5.30 -24.60 0.64
C LEU A 304 4.91 -25.56 1.76
N ILE A 305 4.45 -25.04 2.90
CA ILE A 305 4.00 -25.84 4.05
C ILE A 305 2.51 -25.56 4.28
N GLY A 306 1.65 -26.54 4.11
CA GLY A 306 0.21 -26.36 4.29
C GLY A 306 -0.68 -27.30 3.50
N GLN A 307 -1.99 -27.14 3.66
CA GLN A 307 -3.02 -27.84 2.89
C GLN A 307 -3.65 -26.95 1.82
N ILE A 308 -4.25 -27.58 0.82
CA ILE A 308 -4.96 -26.92 -0.28
C ILE A 308 -6.36 -27.52 -0.42
N ASN A 309 -7.40 -26.68 -0.30
CA ASN A 309 -8.83 -27.04 -0.46
C ASN A 309 -9.28 -28.32 0.28
N ASN A 310 -9.05 -28.42 1.58
CA ASN A 310 -9.29 -29.63 2.39
C ASN A 310 -10.74 -30.17 2.41
N GLU A 311 -11.72 -29.43 1.90
CA GLU A 311 -13.12 -29.85 1.89
C GLU A 311 -13.51 -30.72 0.67
N ASN A 312 -12.58 -31.02 -0.25
CA ASN A 312 -12.83 -31.78 -1.49
C ASN A 312 -13.98 -31.24 -2.35
N LYS A 313 -14.26 -29.94 -2.27
CA LYS A 313 -15.33 -29.31 -3.05
C LYS A 313 -14.82 -28.84 -4.41
N TYR A 314 -13.58 -28.35 -4.47
CA TYR A 314 -13.06 -27.61 -5.60
C TYR A 314 -11.65 -28.08 -5.97
N ASN A 315 -11.51 -28.69 -7.16
CA ASN A 315 -10.23 -29.17 -7.70
C ASN A 315 -9.71 -28.20 -8.76
N THR A 316 -9.38 -26.99 -8.36
CA THR A 316 -9.05 -25.89 -9.29
C THR A 316 -7.61 -25.40 -9.21
N VAL A 317 -6.80 -26.01 -8.32
CA VAL A 317 -5.39 -25.70 -8.14
C VAL A 317 -4.51 -26.70 -8.88
N THR A 318 -3.55 -26.23 -9.69
CA THR A 318 -2.49 -27.05 -10.28
C THR A 318 -1.15 -26.64 -9.66
N ILE A 319 -0.30 -27.61 -9.34
CA ILE A 319 1.00 -27.35 -8.72
C ILE A 319 2.10 -27.94 -9.59
N GLN A 320 3.10 -27.12 -9.90
CA GLN A 320 4.33 -27.55 -10.53
C GLN A 320 5.48 -27.38 -9.53
N ILE A 321 6.18 -28.47 -9.25
CA ILE A 321 7.33 -28.52 -8.33
C ILE A 321 8.57 -28.76 -9.18
N GLU A 322 9.48 -27.79 -9.16
CA GLU A 322 10.74 -27.84 -9.90
C GLU A 322 11.95 -27.94 -8.96
N GLU A 323 13.01 -28.57 -9.46
CA GLU A 323 14.32 -28.63 -8.80
C GLU A 323 14.24 -29.30 -7.42
N ALA A 324 14.84 -28.72 -6.39
CA ALA A 324 14.81 -29.21 -5.01
C ALA A 324 13.69 -28.58 -4.17
N SER A 325 12.65 -28.03 -4.81
CA SER A 325 11.52 -27.42 -4.10
C SER A 325 10.60 -28.48 -3.50
N VAL A 326 9.91 -28.15 -2.41
CA VAL A 326 9.08 -29.10 -1.64
C VAL A 326 7.71 -28.51 -1.32
N TRP A 327 6.68 -29.35 -1.39
CA TRP A 327 5.39 -29.09 -0.75
C TRP A 327 5.21 -30.06 0.43
N GLU A 328 5.28 -29.52 1.64
CA GLU A 328 5.03 -30.23 2.89
C GLU A 328 3.54 -30.19 3.23
N LEU A 329 2.89 -31.35 3.05
CA LEU A 329 1.47 -31.52 3.34
C LEU A 329 1.23 -31.59 4.85
N THR A 330 0.33 -30.74 5.35
CA THR A 330 -0.07 -30.73 6.76
C THR A 330 -1.38 -31.49 7.01
N GLN A 331 -2.24 -31.61 6.00
CA GLN A 331 -3.52 -32.34 6.00
C GLN A 331 -3.91 -32.74 4.57
N ASP A 332 -5.04 -33.45 4.43
CA ASP A 332 -5.64 -33.80 3.15
C ASP A 332 -5.81 -32.57 2.26
N SER A 333 -5.38 -32.72 1.00
CA SER A 333 -5.38 -31.64 0.02
C SER A 333 -5.94 -32.11 -1.31
N TYR A 334 -6.72 -31.25 -1.94
CA TYR A 334 -7.46 -31.57 -3.15
C TYR A 334 -7.07 -30.59 -4.26
N VAL A 335 -6.36 -31.12 -5.25
CA VAL A 335 -5.77 -30.37 -6.35
C VAL A 335 -6.17 -31.01 -7.67
N ARG A 336 -6.18 -30.21 -8.73
CA ARG A 336 -6.46 -30.67 -10.10
C ARG A 336 -5.35 -31.57 -10.63
N GLY A 337 -4.10 -31.24 -10.31
CA GLY A 337 -2.94 -31.96 -10.82
C GLY A 337 -1.64 -31.49 -10.18
N ILE A 338 -0.68 -32.41 -10.14
CA ILE A 338 0.68 -32.17 -9.68
C ILE A 338 1.62 -32.51 -10.83
N ILE A 339 2.54 -31.59 -11.14
CA ILE A 339 3.57 -31.74 -12.16
C ILE A 339 4.92 -31.70 -11.44
N LEU A 340 5.69 -32.78 -11.55
CA LEU A 340 7.05 -32.84 -11.01
C LEU A 340 8.03 -32.64 -12.16
N LYS A 341 8.94 -31.67 -12.02
CA LYS A 341 10.01 -31.38 -12.99
C LYS A 341 11.35 -31.44 -12.28
N ASP A 342 11.99 -32.59 -12.37
CA ASP A 342 13.35 -32.74 -11.88
C ASP A 342 14.35 -32.02 -12.79
N LYS A 343 15.31 -31.34 -12.16
CA LYS A 343 16.48 -30.74 -12.84
C LYS A 343 17.42 -31.82 -13.42
N THR A 344 17.19 -33.09 -13.08
CA THR A 344 17.97 -34.26 -13.48
C THR A 344 17.09 -35.32 -14.15
N LEU A 345 16.89 -35.16 -15.45
CA LEU A 345 16.84 -36.28 -16.40
C LEU A 345 18.14 -36.26 -17.23
N ASN A 346 19.28 -36.19 -16.57
CA ASN A 346 20.56 -36.51 -17.19
C ASN A 346 20.81 -37.99 -16.93
N GLY A 347 20.38 -38.83 -17.87
CA GLY A 347 20.80 -40.22 -17.99
C GLY A 347 22.22 -40.33 -18.55
#